data_AF-A0A930GQR7-F1
#
_entry.id   AF-A0A930GQR7-F1
#
_cell.length_a   1.000
_cell.length_b   1.000
_cell.length_c   1.000
_cell.angle_alpha   90.00
_cell.angle_beta   90.00
_cell.angle_gamma   90.00
#
_symmetry.space_group_name_H-M   'P 1'
#
loop_
_entity.id
_entity.type
_entity.pdbx_description
1 polymer ?
#
loop_
_entity_poly.entity_id
_entity_poly.type
_entity_poly.pdbx_seq_one_letter_code
_entity_poly.pdbx_strand_id
1 'polypeptide(L)'
;MSKALRRYYKRSRHIITARKSNLSEENKAALNLMLEHSEDLRKTHFIKELFIKLLNEKSYSKHRVLLREWLLEVESSGIKEFNAAITAFRNNYKYILN
;
A
#
# COMPACT_ATOMS: atom_id res chain seq x y z
N MET A 1 21.11 5.21 5.99
CA MET A 1 20.87 5.56 4.56
C MET A 1 21.92 6.57 4.09
N SER A 2 22.56 6.39 2.93
CA SER A 2 23.55 7.35 2.41
C SER A 2 22.90 8.65 1.89
N LYS A 3 23.65 9.76 1.81
CA LYS A 3 23.13 11.04 1.27
C LYS A 3 22.67 10.91 -0.19
N ALA A 4 23.37 10.13 -1.00
CA ALA A 4 23.02 9.87 -2.39
C ALA A 4 21.72 9.09 -2.50
N LEU A 5 21.58 8.02 -1.72
CA LEU A 5 20.38 7.18 -1.70
C LEU A 5 19.14 7.97 -1.24
N ARG A 6 19.28 8.81 -0.21
CA ARG A 6 18.20 9.70 0.23
C ARG A 6 17.73 10.65 -0.89
N ARG A 7 18.67 11.24 -1.65
CA ARG A 7 18.34 12.12 -2.78
C ARG A 7 17.65 11.36 -3.91
N TYR A 8 18.10 10.15 -4.21
CA TYR A 8 17.47 9.28 -5.20
C TYR A 8 16.01 9.00 -4.84
N TYR A 9 15.74 8.54 -3.61
CA TYR A 9 14.37 8.28 -3.14
C TYR A 9 13.49 9.53 -3.20
N LYS A 10 14.03 10.70 -2.86
CA LYS A 10 13.29 11.96 -2.93
C LYS A 10 12.90 12.32 -4.38
N ARG A 11 13.79 12.12 -5.34
CA ARG A 11 13.53 12.39 -6.78
C ARG A 11 12.57 11.35 -7.38
N SER A 12 12.69 10.10 -6.96
CA SER A 12 11.89 8.97 -7.43
C SER A 12 10.60 8.73 -6.62
N ARG A 13 10.20 9.67 -5.76
CA ARG A 13 9.00 9.52 -4.91
C ARG A 13 7.73 9.20 -5.71
N HIS A 14 7.60 9.80 -6.89
CA HIS A 14 6.47 9.59 -7.78
C HIS A 14 6.31 8.11 -8.19
N ILE A 15 7.42 7.37 -8.33
CA ILE A 15 7.43 5.93 -8.66
C ILE A 15 6.80 5.11 -7.54
N ILE A 16 7.11 5.43 -6.28
CA ILE A 16 6.57 4.72 -5.10
C ILE A 16 5.06 4.98 -4.95
N THR A 17 4.63 6.23 -5.16
CA THR A 17 3.25 6.66 -4.89
C THR A 17 2.28 6.33 -6.02
N ALA A 18 2.74 6.27 -7.27
CA ALA A 18 1.90 5.93 -8.41
C ALA A 18 1.30 4.51 -8.30
N ARG A 19 0.19 4.25 -9.00
CA ARG A 19 -0.35 2.90 -9.13
C ARG A 19 0.65 2.05 -9.92
N LYS A 20 1.02 0.87 -9.43
CA LYS A 20 2.00 0.00 -10.11
C LYS A 20 1.59 -0.33 -11.55
N SER A 21 0.29 -0.44 -11.82
CA SER A 21 -0.27 -0.68 -13.16
C SER A 21 0.06 0.40 -14.18
N ASN A 22 0.29 1.64 -13.73
CA ASN A 22 0.46 2.81 -14.60
C ASN A 22 1.94 3.13 -14.85
N LEU A 23 2.86 2.39 -14.25
CA LEU A 23 4.29 2.59 -14.41
C LEU A 23 4.78 1.94 -15.72
N SER A 24 5.77 2.56 -16.36
CA SER A 24 6.56 1.92 -17.41
C SER A 24 7.37 0.75 -16.84
N GLU A 25 7.83 -0.16 -17.70
CA GLU A 25 8.66 -1.30 -17.27
C GLU A 25 9.97 -0.84 -16.59
N GLU A 26 10.59 0.22 -17.08
CA GLU A 26 11.77 0.83 -16.44
C GLU A 26 11.45 1.32 -15.02
N ASN A 27 10.33 2.01 -14.84
CA ASN A 27 9.92 2.49 -13.53
C ASN A 27 9.48 1.37 -12.59
N LYS A 28 8.93 0.26 -13.11
CA LYS A 28 8.65 -0.95 -12.32
C LYS A 28 9.94 -1.61 -11.85
N ALA A 29 10.96 -1.69 -12.70
CA ALA A 29 12.27 -2.20 -12.31
C ALA A 29 12.91 -1.33 -11.21
N ALA A 30 12.89 -0.01 -11.38
CA ALA A 30 13.35 0.94 -10.36
C ALA A 30 12.57 0.79 -9.04
N LEU A 31 11.25 0.66 -9.10
CA LEU A 31 10.41 0.42 -7.94
C LEU A 31 10.83 -0.85 -7.20
N ASN A 32 11.00 -1.98 -7.90
CA ASN A 32 11.38 -3.25 -7.29
C ASN A 32 12.71 -3.13 -6.52
N LEU A 33 13.72 -2.51 -7.13
CA LEU A 33 15.00 -2.23 -6.47
C LEU A 33 14.81 -1.38 -5.20
N MET A 34 13.94 -0.37 -5.24
CA MET A 34 13.66 0.44 -4.04
C MET A 34 12.99 -0.37 -2.93
N LEU A 35 12.07 -1.28 -3.27
CA LEU A 35 11.37 -2.11 -2.29
C LEU A 35 12.27 -3.19 -1.67
N GLU A 36 13.29 -3.66 -2.39
CA GLU A 36 14.29 -4.61 -1.85
C GLU A 36 15.11 -4.03 -0.70
N HIS A 37 15.34 -2.71 -0.72
CA HIS A 37 16.18 -2.03 0.27
C HIS A 37 15.45 -1.67 1.58
N SER A 38 14.12 -1.77 1.66
CA SER A 38 13.36 -1.43 2.86
C SER A 38 12.11 -2.31 3.01
N GLU A 39 12.11 -3.13 4.05
CA GLU A 39 11.00 -4.01 4.37
C GLU A 39 9.71 -3.23 4.67
N ASP A 40 9.79 -2.17 5.50
CA ASP A 40 8.64 -1.32 5.83
C ASP A 40 8.06 -0.67 4.57
N LEU A 41 8.93 -0.19 3.66
CA LEU A 41 8.48 0.39 2.40
C LEU A 41 7.81 -0.67 1.51
N ARG A 42 8.36 -1.89 1.46
CA ARG A 42 7.78 -3.02 0.73
C ARG A 42 6.39 -3.37 1.26
N LYS A 43 6.24 -3.53 2.57
CA LYS A 43 4.95 -3.79 3.23
C LYS A 43 3.95 -2.66 2.97
N THR A 44 4.37 -1.41 3.18
CA THR A 44 3.54 -0.22 2.92
C THR A 44 3.07 -0.17 1.48
N HIS A 45 3.97 -0.42 0.52
CA HIS A 45 3.63 -0.40 -0.90
C HIS A 45 2.64 -1.52 -1.26
N PHE A 46 2.84 -2.72 -0.73
CA PHE A 46 1.91 -3.83 -0.92
C PHE A 46 0.50 -3.49 -0.39
N ILE A 47 0.41 -3.01 0.86
CA ILE A 47 -0.83 -2.58 1.50
C ILE A 47 -1.54 -1.49 0.68
N LYS A 48 -0.78 -0.52 0.15
CA LYS A 48 -1.30 0.53 -0.73
C LYS A 48 -1.91 -0.05 -2.01
N GLU A 49 -1.22 -0.96 -2.69
CA GLU A 49 -1.72 -1.59 -3.93
C GLU A 49 -2.95 -2.48 -3.67
N LEU A 50 -2.98 -3.19 -2.54
CA LEU A 50 -4.14 -3.96 -2.11
C LEU A 50 -5.35 -3.04 -1.84
N PHE A 51 -5.14 -1.87 -1.25
CA PHE A 51 -6.18 -0.87 -1.08
C PHE A 51 -6.68 -0.30 -2.42
N ILE A 52 -5.78 -0.05 -3.37
CA ILE A 52 -6.17 0.37 -4.72
C ILE A 52 -7.03 -0.70 -5.40
N LYS A 53 -6.68 -1.98 -5.24
CA LYS A 53 -7.47 -3.11 -5.75
C LYS A 53 -8.85 -3.15 -5.12
N LEU A 54 -8.95 -2.98 -3.80
CA LEU A 54 -10.21 -2.84 -3.07
C LEU A 54 -11.08 -1.72 -3.66
N LEU A 55 -10.52 -0.52 -3.86
CA LEU A 55 -11.25 0.64 -4.38
C LEU A 55 -11.76 0.46 -5.82
N ASN A 56 -11.07 -0.36 -6.63
CA ASN A 56 -11.46 -0.61 -8.01
C ASN A 56 -12.43 -1.81 -8.15
N GLU A 57 -12.64 -2.61 -7.10
CA GLU A 57 -13.53 -3.78 -7.12
C GLU A 57 -15.01 -3.35 -7.10
N LYS A 58 -15.80 -3.86 -8.04
CA LYS A 58 -17.22 -3.52 -8.20
C LYS A 58 -18.15 -4.55 -7.57
N SER A 59 -17.67 -5.78 -7.40
CA SER A 59 -18.46 -6.86 -6.80
C SER A 59 -18.46 -6.72 -5.28
N TYR A 60 -19.65 -6.55 -4.69
CA TYR A 60 -19.82 -6.42 -3.24
C TYR A 60 -19.20 -7.59 -2.45
N SER A 61 -19.41 -8.83 -2.91
CA SER A 61 -18.86 -10.02 -2.26
C SER A 61 -17.33 -10.03 -2.27
N LYS A 62 -16.72 -9.70 -3.41
CA LYS A 62 -15.25 -9.58 -3.53
C LYS A 62 -14.70 -8.40 -2.74
N HIS A 63 -15.39 -7.26 -2.74
CA HIS A 63 -15.00 -6.08 -1.99
C HIS A 63 -14.90 -6.39 -0.49
N ARG A 64 -15.88 -7.12 0.07
CA ARG A 64 -15.86 -7.54 1.47
C ARG A 64 -14.68 -8.46 1.81
N VAL A 65 -14.33 -9.38 0.90
CA VAL A 65 -13.16 -10.26 1.06
C VAL A 65 -11.87 -9.43 1.03
N LEU A 66 -11.70 -8.56 0.02
CA LEU A 66 -10.53 -7.68 -0.10
C LEU A 66 -10.40 -6.72 1.09
N LEU A 67 -11.51 -6.23 1.66
CA LEU A 67 -11.47 -5.33 2.80
C LEU A 67 -10.94 -6.05 4.05
N ARG A 68 -11.34 -7.31 4.24
CA ARG A 68 -10.83 -8.16 5.33
C ARG A 68 -9.36 -8.48 5.13
N GLU A 69 -8.97 -8.87 3.91
CA GLU A 69 -7.57 -9.13 3.55
C GLU A 69 -6.72 -7.89 3.82
N TRP A 70 -7.17 -6.72 3.37
CA TRP A 70 -6.47 -5.46 3.60
C TRP A 70 -6.33 -5.14 5.10
N LEU A 71 -7.39 -5.29 5.90
CA LEU A 71 -7.30 -5.07 7.34
C LEU A 71 -6.29 -6.00 8.02
N LEU A 72 -6.29 -7.29 7.65
CA LEU A 72 -5.34 -8.28 8.20
C LEU A 72 -3.89 -7.92 7.86
N GLU A 73 -3.63 -7.52 6.62
CA GLU A 73 -2.29 -7.11 6.17
C GLU A 73 -1.82 -5.83 6.85
N VAL A 74 -2.71 -4.86 7.04
CA VAL A 74 -2.40 -3.63 7.76
C VAL A 74 -2.07 -3.91 9.22
N GLU A 75 -2.84 -4.77 9.88
CA GLU A 75 -2.62 -5.15 11.28
C GLU A 75 -1.35 -5.99 11.48
N SER A 76 -1.07 -6.93 10.57
CA SER A 76 0.13 -7.77 10.62
C SER A 76 1.41 -7.00 10.28
N SER A 77 1.30 -5.88 9.57
CA SER A 77 2.45 -5.09 9.13
C SER A 77 3.31 -4.53 10.27
N GLY A 78 2.72 -4.28 11.45
CA GLY A 78 3.38 -3.64 12.59
C GLY A 78 3.67 -2.14 12.40
N ILE A 79 3.19 -1.53 11.31
CA ILE A 79 3.43 -0.13 10.96
C ILE A 79 2.47 0.77 11.75
N LYS A 80 3.01 1.54 12.70
CA LYS A 80 2.22 2.33 13.66
C LYS A 80 1.41 3.44 13.00
N GLU A 81 1.88 3.95 11.88
CA GLU A 81 1.23 4.97 11.06
C GLU A 81 -0.16 4.52 10.57
N PHE A 82 -0.40 3.20 10.48
CA PHE A 82 -1.70 2.66 10.11
C PHE A 82 -2.66 2.48 11.29
N ASN A 83 -2.25 2.64 12.54
CA ASN A 83 -3.12 2.42 13.71
C ASN A 83 -4.39 3.28 13.68
N ALA A 84 -4.27 4.53 13.23
CA ALA A 84 -5.40 5.43 13.05
C ALA A 84 -6.38 4.90 12.00
N ALA A 85 -5.86 4.37 10.88
CA ALA A 85 -6.68 3.77 9.83
C ALA A 85 -7.36 2.49 10.34
N ILE A 86 -6.64 1.57 10.97
CA ILE A 86 -7.21 0.34 11.57
C ILE A 86 -8.38 0.69 12.49
N THR A 87 -8.18 1.65 13.40
CA THR A 87 -9.20 2.09 14.36
C THR A 87 -10.43 2.64 13.65
N ALA A 88 -10.23 3.53 12.67
CA ALA A 88 -11.33 4.11 11.89
C ALA A 88 -12.12 3.04 11.12
N PHE A 89 -11.44 2.11 10.45
CA PHE A 89 -12.09 1.05 9.69
C PHE A 89 -12.82 0.05 10.59
N ARG A 90 -12.26 -0.33 11.74
CA ARG A 90 -12.94 -1.22 12.71
C ARG A 90 -14.21 -0.59 13.27
N ASN A 91 -14.14 0.68 13.68
CA ASN A 91 -15.29 1.39 14.25
C ASN A 91 -16.41 1.58 13.23
N ASN A 92 -16.05 1.80 11.95
CA ASN A 92 -17.01 2.07 10.90
C ASN A 92 -17.32 0.83 10.02
N TYR A 93 -16.79 -0.34 10.36
CA TYR A 93 -16.85 -1.53 9.49
C TYR A 93 -18.27 -1.91 9.07
N LYS A 94 -19.23 -1.75 9.99
CA LYS A 94 -20.66 -1.99 9.73
C LYS A 94 -21.23 -1.05 8.67
N TYR A 95 -20.80 0.21 8.63
CA TYR A 95 -21.31 1.21 7.69
C TYR A 95 -20.60 1.16 6.34
N ILE A 96 -19.34 0.70 6.30
CA ILE A 96 -18.58 0.54 5.06
C ILE A 96 -19.15 -0.60 4.20
N LEU A 97 -19.76 -1.60 4.84
CA LEU A 97 -20.33 -2.77 4.17
C LEU A 97 -21.86 -2.74 4.07
N ASN A 98 -22.53 -1.75 4.61
CA ASN A 98 -23.98 -1.56 4.44
C ASN A 98 -24.25 -0.72 3.18
#